data_AF-A0A7V1I0F0-F1
#
_entry.id   AF-A0A7V1I0F0-F1
#
_cell.length_a   1.000
_cell.length_b   1.000
_cell.length_c   1.000
_cell.angle_alpha   90.00
_cell.angle_beta   90.00
_cell.angle_gamma   90.00
#
_symmetry.space_group_name_H-M   'P 1'
#
loop_
_entity.id
_entity.type
_entity.pdbx_description
1 polymer ?
#
loop_
_entity_poly.entity_id
_entity_poly.type
_entity_poly.pdbx_seq_one_letter_code
_entity_poly.pdbx_strand_id
1 'polypeptide(L)'
;MNNPGFDKCDIELWVEKSPNNRELELRQAVHTVLLAISNSGKLREQMIMKGAILLALKYGSSRYTKDIDFSTSITFRDFKSKIVPISI
;
A
#
# COMPACT_ATOMS: atom_id res chain seq x y z
N MET A 1 8.89 -27.50 -15.17
CA MET A 1 8.07 -26.38 -15.68
C MET A 1 8.06 -25.31 -14.60
N ASN A 2 8.72 -24.18 -14.85
CA ASN A 2 8.76 -23.08 -13.89
C ASN A 2 7.36 -22.49 -13.79
N ASN A 3 6.69 -22.69 -12.66
CA ASN A 3 5.56 -21.85 -12.26
C ASN A 3 6.06 -20.39 -12.40
N PRO A 4 5.40 -19.47 -13.12
CA PRO A 4 5.75 -18.05 -13.13
C PRO A 4 5.35 -17.45 -11.78
N GLY A 5 5.88 -18.05 -10.71
CA GLY A 5 5.61 -17.72 -9.34
C GLY A 5 5.82 -16.23 -9.20
N PHE A 6 4.80 -15.59 -8.65
CA PHE A 6 4.80 -14.17 -8.34
C PHE A 6 6.18 -13.77 -7.80
N ASP A 7 7.00 -13.11 -8.64
CA ASP A 7 8.29 -12.60 -8.17
C ASP A 7 8.01 -11.78 -6.92
N LYS A 8 8.59 -12.24 -5.81
CA LYS A 8 8.38 -11.66 -4.50
C LYS A 8 8.90 -10.23 -4.56
N CYS A 9 8.00 -9.26 -4.42
CA CYS A 9 8.39 -7.85 -4.36
C CYS A 9 9.14 -7.63 -3.05
N ASP A 10 10.44 -7.36 -3.15
CA ASP A 10 11.26 -6.97 -2.00
C ASP A 10 11.11 -5.47 -1.77
N ILE A 11 10.27 -5.12 -0.80
CA ILE A 11 9.97 -3.73 -0.48
C ILE A 11 11.15 -3.03 0.20
N GLU A 12 11.96 -3.75 0.97
CA GLU A 12 13.14 -3.20 1.65
C GLU A 12 14.15 -2.77 0.60
N LEU A 13 14.45 -3.65 -0.35
CA LEU A 13 15.31 -3.35 -1.50
C LEU A 13 14.75 -2.19 -2.36
N TRP A 14 13.43 -2.10 -2.52
CA TRP A 14 12.80 -0.98 -3.23
C TRP A 14 13.00 0.34 -2.49
N VAL A 15 12.91 0.38 -1.16
CA VAL A 15 13.21 1.58 -0.35
C VAL A 15 14.69 1.95 -0.48
N GLU A 16 15.60 0.98 -0.38
CA GLU A 16 17.04 1.24 -0.47
C GLU A 16 17.47 1.80 -1.83
N LYS A 17 16.82 1.37 -2.92
CA LYS A 17 17.08 1.86 -4.29
C LYS A 17 16.44 3.23 -4.59
N SER A 18 16.17 4.05 -3.58
CA SER A 18 15.62 5.39 -3.77
C SER A 18 16.64 6.31 -4.42
N PRO A 19 16.30 7.01 -5.52
CA PRO A 19 17.27 7.84 -6.25
C PRO A 19 17.59 9.18 -5.57
N ASN A 20 16.78 9.61 -4.61
CA ASN A 20 16.98 10.86 -3.86
C ASN A 20 16.20 10.81 -2.53
N ASN A 21 16.48 11.78 -1.65
CA ASN A 21 15.88 11.83 -0.30
C ASN A 21 14.36 11.94 -0.31
N ARG A 22 13.78 12.67 -1.27
CA ARG A 22 12.32 12.83 -1.37
C ARG A 22 11.64 11.52 -1.74
N GLU A 23 12.20 10.78 -2.68
CA GLU A 23 11.71 9.44 -3.03
C GLU A 23 11.92 8.47 -1.86
N LEU A 24 13.05 8.57 -1.15
CA LEU A 24 13.31 7.75 0.03
C LEU A 24 12.22 7.92 1.09
N GLU A 25 11.87 9.17 1.43
CA GLU A 25 10.79 9.48 2.37
C GLU A 25 9.45 8.88 1.94
N LEU A 26 9.09 9.01 0.64
CA LEU A 26 7.87 8.41 0.10
C LEU A 26 7.89 6.88 0.23
N ARG A 27 8.99 6.24 -0.16
CA ARG A 27 9.10 4.76 -0.13
C ARG A 27 9.06 4.24 1.31
N GLN A 28 9.68 4.93 2.26
CA GLN A 28 9.60 4.61 3.69
C GLN A 28 8.17 4.75 4.23
N ALA A 29 7.45 5.81 3.84
CA ALA A 29 6.05 5.98 4.22
C ALA A 29 5.17 4.85 3.66
N VAL A 30 5.36 4.51 2.37
CA VAL A 30 4.67 3.38 1.73
C VAL A 30 4.97 2.07 2.47
N HIS A 31 6.25 1.78 2.75
CA HIS A 31 6.63 0.58 3.50
C HIS A 31 5.96 0.52 4.87
N THR A 32 5.96 1.63 5.60
CA THR A 32 5.33 1.73 6.93
C THR A 32 3.83 1.41 6.88
N VAL A 33 3.10 1.99 5.92
CA VAL A 33 1.66 1.73 5.75
C VAL A 33 1.39 0.27 5.39
N LEU A 34 2.18 -0.33 4.50
CA LEU A 34 2.01 -1.73 4.12
C LEU A 34 2.34 -2.68 5.25
N LEU A 35 3.38 -2.39 6.02
CA LEU A 35 3.72 -3.16 7.21
C LEU A 35 2.56 -3.11 8.22
N ALA A 36 2.00 -1.93 8.48
CA ALA A 36 0.84 -1.77 9.37
C ALA A 36 -0.39 -2.55 8.88
N ILE A 37 -0.71 -2.48 7.58
CA ILE A 37 -1.82 -3.25 6.98
C ILE A 37 -1.56 -4.76 7.10
N SER A 38 -0.32 -5.21 6.82
CA SER A 38 0.03 -6.63 6.87
C SER A 38 -0.11 -7.24 8.26
N ASN A 39 0.15 -6.44 9.30
CA ASN A 39 0.03 -6.82 10.71
C ASN A 39 -1.41 -6.77 11.24
N SER A 40 -2.37 -6.25 10.47
CA SER A 40 -3.78 -6.21 10.82
C SER A 40 -4.57 -7.20 9.97
N GLY A 41 -5.04 -8.30 10.57
CA GLY A 41 -5.83 -9.32 9.85
C GLY A 41 -7.05 -8.72 9.13
N LYS A 42 -7.77 -7.82 9.81
CA LYS A 42 -8.92 -7.11 9.24
C LYS A 42 -8.55 -6.24 8.03
N LEU A 43 -7.48 -5.44 8.12
CA LEU A 43 -7.10 -4.55 7.03
C LEU A 43 -6.55 -5.34 5.83
N ARG A 44 -5.74 -6.37 6.09
CA ARG A 44 -5.17 -7.23 5.06
C ARG A 44 -6.23 -7.93 4.20
N GLU A 45 -7.34 -8.35 4.79
CA GLU A 45 -8.45 -8.99 4.07
C GLU A 45 -9.31 -8.00 3.28
N GLN A 46 -9.32 -6.74 3.68
CA GLN A 46 -10.27 -5.74 3.16
C GLN A 46 -9.62 -4.68 2.25
N MET A 47 -8.30 -4.53 2.27
CA MET A 47 -7.59 -3.50 1.53
C MET A 47 -6.68 -4.12 0.45
N ILE A 48 -7.01 -3.83 -0.80
CA ILE A 48 -6.21 -4.25 -1.96
C ILE A 48 -5.47 -3.03 -2.53
N MET A 49 -4.15 -3.11 -2.61
CA MET A 49 -3.35 -2.06 -3.24
C MET A 49 -3.66 -1.96 -4.75
N LYS A 50 -3.72 -0.74 -5.26
CA LYS A 50 -3.82 -0.46 -6.70
C LYS A 50 -2.91 0.71 -7.09
N GLY A 51 -3.04 1.16 -8.34
CA GLY A 51 -2.48 2.44 -8.78
C GLY A 51 -0.98 2.41 -9.07
N ALA A 52 -0.36 3.58 -9.13
CA ALA A 52 1.00 3.76 -9.62
C ALA A 52 2.08 3.15 -8.70
N ILE A 53 1.87 3.17 -7.38
CA ILE A 53 2.79 2.53 -6.42
C ILE A 53 2.85 1.01 -6.63
N LEU A 54 1.71 0.35 -6.90
CA LEU A 54 1.71 -1.08 -7.23
C LEU A 54 2.56 -1.36 -8.48
N LEU A 55 2.45 -0.52 -9.51
CA LEU A 55 3.25 -0.66 -10.73
C LEU A 55 4.74 -0.37 -10.50
N ALA A 56 5.06 0.60 -9.63
CA ALA A 56 6.44 0.89 -9.24
C ALA A 56 7.07 -0.30 -8.49
N LEU A 57 6.34 -0.89 -7.53
CA LEU A 57 6.77 -2.06 -6.76
C LEU A 57 6.93 -3.30 -7.65
N LYS A 58 5.94 -3.59 -8.50
CA LYS A 58 5.93 -4.84 -9.29
C LYS A 58 6.80 -4.79 -10.55
N TYR A 59 6.88 -3.63 -11.19
CA TYR A 59 7.51 -3.50 -12.52
C TYR A 59 8.62 -2.44 -12.57
N GLY A 60 8.99 -1.82 -11.45
CA GLY A 60 10.04 -0.81 -11.42
C GLY A 60 9.68 0.48 -12.18
N SER A 61 8.38 0.77 -12.35
CA SER A 61 7.92 1.98 -13.04
C SER A 61 8.51 3.26 -12.43
N SER A 62 8.97 4.17 -13.29
CA SER A 62 9.50 5.50 -12.93
C SER A 62 8.41 6.58 -12.85
N ARG A 63 7.14 6.22 -13.00
CA ARG A 63 6.03 7.17 -12.98
C ARG A 63 5.95 7.82 -11.59
N TYR A 64 6.16 9.12 -11.55
CA TYR A 64 6.03 9.90 -10.33
C TYR A 64 4.59 9.88 -9.79
N THR A 65 4.44 9.57 -8.51
CA THR A 65 3.21 9.67 -7.74
C THR A 65 3.57 10.06 -6.31
N LYS A 66 2.65 10.72 -5.61
CA LYS A 66 2.77 10.98 -4.17
C LYS A 66 1.77 10.18 -3.35
N ASP A 67 0.81 9.57 -4.02
CA ASP A 67 -0.33 8.91 -3.40
C ASP A 67 -0.09 7.41 -3.33
N ILE A 68 -0.59 6.80 -2.25
CA ILE A 68 -0.73 5.35 -2.13
C ILE A 68 -2.22 5.01 -2.15
N ASP A 69 -2.58 4.09 -3.03
CA ASP A 69 -3.97 3.80 -3.35
C ASP A 69 -4.38 2.41 -2.87
N PHE A 70 -5.52 2.36 -2.19
CA PHE A 70 -6.18 1.11 -1.82
C PHE A 70 -7.64 1.11 -2.26
N SER A 71 -8.14 -0.08 -2.55
CA SER A 71 -9.56 -0.35 -2.72
C SER A 71 -10.05 -1.26 -1.61
N THR A 72 -11.29 -1.06 -1.18
CA THR A 72 -11.96 -1.91 -0.21
C THR A 72 -13.40 -2.16 -0.63
N SER A 73 -13.97 -3.29 -0.20
CA SER A 73 -15.38 -3.63 -0.40
C SER A 73 -16.31 -2.87 0.56
N ILE A 74 -15.77 -2.26 1.62
CA ILE A 74 -16.55 -1.44 2.57
C ILE A 74 -16.77 -0.06 1.97
N THR A 75 -18.02 0.36 1.82
CA THR A 75 -18.31 1.70 1.34
C THR A 75 -18.14 2.74 2.46
N PHE A 76 -17.95 4.01 2.09
CA PHE A 76 -17.93 5.10 3.07
C PHE A 76 -19.20 5.16 3.93
N ARG A 77 -20.36 4.79 3.35
CA ARG A 77 -21.64 4.73 4.07
C ARG A 77 -21.60 3.67 5.17
N ASP A 78 -21.03 2.49 4.89
CA ASP A 78 -20.89 1.40 5.87
C ASP A 78 -19.90 1.74 7.00
N PHE A 79 -18.96 2.64 6.72
CA PHE A 79 -18.04 3.15 7.72
C PHE A 79 -18.73 4.14 8.67
N LYS A 80 -19.52 5.08 8.12
CA LYS A 80 -20.29 6.07 8.89
C LYS A 80 -21.33 5.45 9.81
N SER A 81 -22.00 4.37 9.38
CA SER A 81 -23.03 3.71 10.20
C SER A 81 -22.48 3.03 11.47
N LYS A 82 -21.16 2.87 11.59
CA LYS A 82 -20.48 2.32 12.77
C LYS A 82 -19.96 3.38 13.73
N ILE A 83 -19.97 4.66 13.35
CA ILE A 83 -19.61 5.76 14.23
C ILE A 83 -20.88 6.18 14.96
N VAL A 84 -21.04 5.70 16.20
CA VAL A 84 -22.01 6.30 17.13
C VAL A 84 -21.51 7.71 17.45
N PRO A 85 -22.31 8.77 17.32
CA PRO A 85 -21.91 10.10 17.76
C PRO A 85 -21.56 10.01 19.25
N ILE A 86 -20.32 10.38 19.60
CA ILE A 86 -20.00 10.64 20.99
C ILE A 86 -20.67 11.97 21.31
N SER A 87 -21.79 11.92 22.02
CA SER A 87 -22.34 13.08 22.70
C SER A 87 -21.37 13.47 23.80
N ILE A 88 -20.58 14.52 23.55
CA ILE A 88 -19.87 15.29 24.57
C ILE A 88 -20.75 16.45 25.01
#